data_AF-A0A841TD83-F1
#
_entry.id   AF-A0A841TD83-F1
#
_cell.length_a   1.000
_cell.length_b   1.000
_cell.length_c   1.000
_cell.angle_alpha   90.00
_cell.angle_beta   90.00
_cell.angle_gamma   90.00
#
_symmetry.space_group_name_H-M   'P 1'
#
loop_
_entity.id
_entity.type
_entity.pdbx_description
1 polymer ?
#
loop_
_entity_poly.entity_id
_entity_poly.type
_entity_poly.pdbx_seq_one_letter_code
_entity_poly.pdbx_strand_id
1 'polypeptide(L)'
;MNYTLMFYENQEDFAARKDPARQQDYLAGWSHYVHALREAGIVVFGSGLHAPETAATMKRRGGEMSVQDGPFPETKEQLGGIFVIDVPDIDSALEWAARGPVDTVEVRQNIPALK
;
A
#
# COMPACT_ATOMS: atom_id res chain seq x y z
N MET A 1 11.74 10.33 -10.79
CA MET A 1 10.33 10.24 -11.23
C MET A 1 9.53 9.60 -10.12
N ASN A 2 8.26 9.97 -9.96
CA ASN A 2 7.45 9.42 -8.88
C ASN A 2 6.79 8.10 -9.28
N TYR A 3 6.94 7.08 -8.44
CA TYR A 3 6.26 5.81 -8.57
C TYR A 3 5.45 5.52 -7.30
N THR A 4 4.23 5.02 -7.45
CA THR A 4 3.42 4.50 -6.35
C THR A 4 3.60 2.99 -6.28
N LEU A 5 3.98 2.52 -5.10
CA LEU A 5 4.01 1.12 -4.71
C LEU A 5 2.76 0.84 -3.87
N MET A 6 1.94 -0.10 -4.31
CA MET A 6 0.71 -0.52 -3.66
C MET A 6 0.93 -1.92 -3.10
N PHE A 7 0.95 -2.04 -1.78
CA PHE A 7 1.21 -3.28 -1.08
C PHE A 7 -0.13 -3.97 -0.80
N TYR A 8 -0.31 -5.14 -1.37
CA TYR A 8 -1.51 -5.94 -1.20
C TYR A 8 -1.28 -6.99 -0.12
N GLU A 9 -2.21 -7.06 0.82
CA GLU A 9 -2.19 -7.98 1.95
C GLU A 9 -3.36 -8.95 1.83
N ASN A 10 -3.10 -10.21 2.13
CA ASN A 10 -4.14 -11.23 2.23
C ASN A 10 -4.76 -11.24 3.63
N GLN A 11 -5.75 -12.12 3.87
CA GLN A 11 -6.42 -12.22 5.16
C GLN A 11 -5.47 -12.57 6.32
N GLU A 12 -4.45 -13.40 6.08
CA GLU A 12 -3.49 -13.82 7.10
C GLU A 12 -2.56 -12.68 7.52
N ASP A 13 -2.18 -11.81 6.57
CA ASP A 13 -1.40 -10.59 6.82
C ASP A 13 -2.19 -9.62 7.70
N PHE A 14 -3.44 -9.33 7.32
CA PHE A 14 -4.32 -8.48 8.14
C PHE A 14 -4.55 -9.06 9.54
N ALA A 15 -4.65 -10.39 9.66
CA ALA A 15 -4.76 -11.06 10.95
C ALA A 15 -3.48 -10.92 11.79
N ALA A 16 -2.30 -11.02 11.15
CA ALA A 16 -1.00 -10.88 11.82
C ALA A 16 -0.83 -9.52 12.51
N ARG A 17 -1.44 -8.45 11.99
CA ARG A 17 -1.43 -7.11 12.59
C ARG A 17 -1.95 -7.05 14.03
N LYS A 18 -2.82 -7.99 14.43
CA LYS A 18 -3.48 -8.03 15.75
C LYS A 18 -3.18 -9.29 16.55
N ASP A 19 -2.53 -10.28 15.92
CA ASP A 19 -2.19 -11.56 16.55
C ASP A 19 -0.94 -11.40 17.42
N PRO A 20 -1.02 -11.58 18.76
CA PRO A 20 0.14 -11.38 19.63
C PRO A 20 1.35 -12.26 19.29
N ALA A 21 1.15 -13.41 18.65
CA ALA A 21 2.23 -14.31 18.27
C ALA A 21 2.94 -13.89 16.97
N ARG A 22 2.28 -13.11 16.10
CA ARG A 22 2.79 -12.73 14.77
C ARG A 22 3.01 -11.22 14.60
N GLN A 23 2.39 -10.41 15.47
CA GLN A 23 2.41 -8.95 15.37
C GLN A 23 3.83 -8.39 15.47
N GLN A 24 4.69 -8.97 16.30
CA GLN A 24 6.07 -8.51 16.43
C GLN A 24 6.84 -8.63 15.11
N ASP A 25 6.76 -9.78 14.44
CA ASP A 25 7.46 -10.03 13.17
C ASP A 25 6.89 -9.17 12.05
N TYR A 26 5.55 -9.04 11.99
CA TYR A 26 4.88 -8.12 11.05
C TYR A 26 5.40 -6.68 11.21
N LEU A 27 5.44 -6.17 12.44
CA LEU A 27 5.91 -4.81 12.72
C LEU A 27 7.40 -4.65 12.43
N ALA A 28 8.21 -5.68 12.72
CA ALA A 28 9.65 -5.65 12.46
C ALA A 28 9.94 -5.57 10.95
N GLY A 29 9.26 -6.38 10.12
CA GLY A 29 9.41 -6.35 8.67
C GLY A 29 9.08 -4.98 8.08
N TRP A 30 7.94 -4.40 8.47
CA TRP A 30 7.55 -3.06 8.01
C TRP A 30 8.46 -1.96 8.54
N SER A 31 8.90 -2.05 9.80
CA SER A 31 9.84 -1.09 10.38
C SER A 31 11.17 -1.07 9.63
N HIS A 32 11.72 -2.24 9.32
CA HIS A 32 12.95 -2.37 8.54
C HIS A 32 12.80 -1.75 7.13
N TYR A 33 11.71 -2.08 6.44
CA TYR A 33 11.43 -1.53 5.11
C TYR A 33 11.27 0.00 5.12
N VAL A 34 10.48 0.54 6.06
CA VAL A 34 10.28 1.99 6.23
C VAL A 34 11.60 2.70 6.53
N HIS A 35 12.44 2.11 7.36
CA HIS A 35 13.74 2.67 7.70
C HIS A 35 14.64 2.74 6.46
N ALA A 36 14.77 1.65 5.71
CA ALA A 36 15.58 1.61 4.49
C ALA A 36 15.15 2.64 3.43
N LEU A 37 13.83 2.80 3.24
CA LEU A 37 13.28 3.83 2.34
C LEU A 37 13.63 5.26 2.79
N ARG A 38 13.53 5.52 4.10
CA ARG A 38 13.85 6.85 4.68
C ARG A 38 15.33 7.15 4.61
N GLU A 39 16.19 6.19 4.93
CA GLU A 39 17.65 6.35 4.85
C GLU A 39 18.11 6.64 3.41
N ALA A 40 17.48 6.02 2.42
CA ALA A 40 17.74 6.31 1.01
C ALA A 40 17.27 7.70 0.55
N GLY A 41 16.42 8.38 1.34
CA GLY A 41 15.95 9.73 1.02
C GLY A 41 14.99 9.82 -0.18
N ILE A 42 14.38 8.71 -0.59
CA ILE A 42 13.54 8.64 -1.80
C ILE A 42 12.04 8.75 -1.53
N VAL A 43 11.60 8.79 -0.26
CA VAL A 43 10.18 8.79 0.09
C VAL A 43 9.57 10.16 -0.14
N VAL A 44 8.55 10.22 -1.00
CA VAL A 44 7.68 11.39 -1.18
C VAL A 44 6.50 11.33 -0.20
N PHE A 45 5.88 10.15 -0.08
CA PHE A 45 4.75 9.88 0.81
C PHE A 45 4.71 8.38 1.16
N GLY A 46 4.14 8.03 2.31
CA GLY A 46 3.83 6.64 2.61
C GLY A 46 2.86 6.51 3.77
N SER A 47 1.96 5.54 3.69
CA SER A 47 1.02 5.22 4.77
C SER A 47 0.57 3.76 4.68
N GLY A 48 0.56 3.10 5.83
CA GLY A 48 -0.28 1.92 6.01
C GLY A 48 -1.75 2.33 6.06
N LEU A 49 -2.63 1.48 5.55
CA LEU A 49 -4.08 1.63 5.65
C LEU A 49 -4.61 0.71 6.75
N HIS A 50 -5.76 1.05 7.31
CA HIS A 50 -6.48 0.14 8.20
C HIS A 50 -7.04 -1.06 7.42
N ALA A 51 -7.51 -2.07 8.16
CA ALA A 51 -8.06 -3.27 7.56
C ALA A 51 -9.31 -2.94 6.69
N PRO A 52 -9.62 -3.76 5.67
CA PRO A 52 -10.62 -3.41 4.66
C PRO A 52 -12.02 -3.11 5.23
N GLU A 53 -12.34 -3.64 6.41
CA GLU A 53 -13.62 -3.41 7.11
C GLU A 53 -13.80 -1.96 7.56
N THR A 54 -12.73 -1.15 7.62
CA THR A 54 -12.82 0.28 7.94
C THR A 54 -13.09 1.15 6.70
N ALA A 55 -13.07 0.57 5.51
CA ALA A 55 -13.25 1.32 4.27
C ALA A 55 -14.72 1.72 4.07
N ALA A 56 -14.93 2.79 3.31
CA ALA A 56 -16.22 3.15 2.73
C ALA A 56 -16.03 3.46 1.25
N THR A 57 -16.90 2.90 0.41
CA THR A 57 -16.84 3.05 -1.04
C THR A 57 -17.98 3.95 -1.51
N MET A 58 -17.65 5.01 -2.24
CA MET A 58 -18.61 5.90 -2.88
C MET A 58 -18.68 5.63 -4.39
N LYS A 59 -19.89 5.48 -4.92
CA LYS A 59 -20.16 5.32 -6.37
C LYS A 59 -21.10 6.42 -6.84
N ARG A 60 -20.91 6.88 -8.08
CA ARG A 60 -21.81 7.81 -8.76
C ARG A 60 -22.36 7.16 -10.03
N ARG A 61 -23.68 7.18 -10.21
CA ARG A 61 -24.35 6.70 -11.42
C ARG A 61 -25.49 7.64 -11.79
N GLY A 62 -25.49 8.17 -13.01
CA GLY A 62 -26.60 9.00 -13.50
C GLY A 62 -26.89 10.27 -12.70
N GLY A 63 -25.89 10.83 -12.00
CA GLY A 63 -26.05 12.00 -11.13
C GLY A 63 -26.38 11.67 -9.68
N GLU A 64 -26.72 10.43 -9.36
CA GLU A 64 -26.95 9.98 -7.99
C GLU A 64 -25.66 9.45 -7.34
N MET A 65 -25.54 9.66 -6.04
CA MET A 65 -24.40 9.25 -5.22
C MET A 65 -24.85 8.22 -4.17
N SER A 66 -24.13 7.11 -4.08
CA SER A 66 -24.36 6.06 -3.09
C SER A 66 -23.06 5.74 -2.35
N VAL A 67 -23.14 5.56 -1.03
CA VAL A 67 -22.03 5.10 -0.19
C VAL A 67 -22.37 3.70 0.35
N GLN A 68 -21.40 2.80 0.29
CA GLN A 68 -21.47 1.46 0.86
C GLN A 68 -20.27 1.25 1.79
N ASP A 69 -20.48 0.52 2.89
CA ASP A 69 -19.38 0.11 3.76
C ASP A 69 -18.49 -0.92 3.04
N GLY A 70 -17.21 -0.94 3.40
CA GLY A 70 -16.22 -1.86 2.86
C GLY A 70 -15.48 -1.35 1.61
N PRO A 71 -14.48 -2.13 1.16
CA PRO A 71 -13.58 -1.78 0.08
C PRO A 71 -14.23 -1.95 -1.30
N PHE A 72 -13.55 -1.48 -2.34
CA PHE A 72 -13.92 -1.69 -3.74
C PHE A 72 -12.87 -2.54 -4.45
N PRO A 73 -13.25 -3.54 -5.26
CA PRO A 73 -14.15 -4.69 -4.97
C PRO A 73 -13.63 -5.63 -3.86
N GLU A 74 -14.42 -6.65 -3.48
CA GLU A 74 -13.97 -7.70 -2.54
C GLU A 74 -13.03 -8.69 -3.25
N THR A 75 -11.73 -8.47 -3.10
CA THR A 75 -10.66 -9.34 -3.61
C THR A 75 -10.05 -10.15 -2.47
N LYS A 76 -9.35 -11.25 -2.81
CA LYS A 76 -8.62 -12.07 -1.84
C LYS A 76 -7.47 -11.32 -1.17
N GLU A 77 -6.87 -10.37 -1.90
CA GLU A 77 -5.83 -9.49 -1.42
C GLU A 77 -6.35 -8.06 -1.48
N GLN A 78 -6.17 -7.30 -0.41
CA GLN A 78 -6.68 -5.93 -0.28
C GLN A 78 -5.53 -4.95 -0.08
N LEU A 79 -5.74 -3.70 -0.48
CA LEU A 79 -4.70 -2.67 -0.36
C LEU A 79 -4.39 -2.41 1.12
N GLY A 80 -3.19 -2.80 1.55
CA GLY A 80 -2.74 -2.71 2.94
C GLY A 80 -1.96 -1.44 3.24
N GLY A 81 -1.36 -0.81 2.21
CA GLY A 81 -0.59 0.42 2.32
C GLY A 81 -0.03 0.88 0.98
N ILE A 82 0.43 2.13 0.95
CA ILE A 82 1.12 2.70 -0.22
C ILE A 82 2.40 3.43 0.16
N PHE A 83 3.34 3.46 -0.77
CA PHE A 83 4.45 4.41 -0.79
C PHE A 83 4.52 5.12 -2.14
N VAL A 84 4.82 6.41 -2.12
CA VAL A 84 5.26 7.16 -3.31
C VAL A 84 6.74 7.43 -3.14
N ILE A 85 7.55 6.97 -4.09
CA ILE A 85 9.01 7.15 -4.09
C ILE A 85 9.48 7.92 -5.32
N ASP A 86 10.58 8.65 -5.20
CA ASP A 86 11.25 9.34 -6.30
C ASP A 86 12.51 8.57 -6.72
N VAL A 87 12.45 7.90 -7.88
CA VAL A 87 13.51 7.05 -8.44
C VAL A 87 13.61 7.23 -9.96
N PRO A 88 14.76 6.91 -10.60
CA PRO A 88 14.98 7.28 -11.99
C PRO A 88 14.15 6.49 -13.01
N ASP A 89 13.66 5.29 -12.68
CA ASP A 89 12.95 4.40 -13.61
C ASP A 89 12.12 3.32 -12.88
N ILE A 90 11.39 2.50 -13.64
CA ILE A 90 10.53 1.44 -13.10
C ILE A 90 11.34 0.26 -12.54
N ASP A 91 12.54 0.01 -13.06
CA ASP A 91 13.41 -1.05 -12.55
C ASP A 91 13.87 -0.72 -11.13
N SER A 92 14.31 0.52 -10.91
CA SER A 92 14.61 1.04 -9.57
C SER A 92 13.39 0.95 -8.65
N ALA A 93 12.19 1.25 -9.14
CA ALA A 93 10.97 1.15 -8.35
C ALA A 93 10.64 -0.31 -7.96
N LEU A 94 10.84 -1.25 -8.89
CA LEU A 94 10.66 -2.69 -8.64
C LEU A 94 11.70 -3.24 -7.64
N GLU A 95 12.94 -2.76 -7.69
CA GLU A 95 13.97 -3.11 -6.71
C GLU A 95 13.59 -2.68 -5.28
N TRP A 96 12.90 -1.55 -5.13
CA TRP A 96 12.37 -1.13 -3.83
C TRP A 96 11.12 -1.91 -3.45
N ALA A 97 10.22 -2.18 -4.40
CA ALA A 97 9.02 -2.99 -4.19
C ALA A 97 9.35 -4.38 -3.62
N ALA A 98 10.38 -5.04 -4.18
CA ALA A 98 10.82 -6.36 -3.79
C ALA A 98 11.40 -6.46 -2.36
N ARG A 99 11.63 -5.31 -1.69
CA ARG A 99 12.10 -5.27 -0.29
C ARG A 99 10.95 -5.17 0.72
N GLY A 100 9.72 -4.96 0.25
CA GLY A 100 8.54 -4.91 1.13
C GLY A 100 8.23 -6.29 1.72
N PRO A 101 7.68 -6.36 2.95
CA PRO A 101 7.42 -7.62 3.65
C PRO A 101 6.06 -8.24 3.28
N VAL A 102 5.70 -8.25 1.99
CA VAL A 102 4.47 -8.86 1.46
C VAL A 102 4.75 -9.51 0.11
N ASP A 103 3.89 -10.43 -0.30
CA ASP A 103 4.07 -11.21 -1.54
C ASP A 103 3.72 -10.41 -2.80
N THR A 104 2.73 -9.51 -2.72
CA THR A 104 2.16 -8.82 -3.89
C THR A 104 2.31 -7.30 -3.77
N VAL A 105 3.02 -6.70 -4.74
CA VAL A 105 3.19 -5.25 -4.85
C VAL A 105 2.91 -4.80 -6.28
N GLU A 106 1.94 -3.89 -6.47
CA GLU A 106 1.72 -3.25 -7.76
C GLU A 106 2.52 -1.94 -7.83
N VAL A 107 3.35 -1.80 -8.86
CA VAL A 107 4.20 -0.63 -9.09
C VAL A 107 3.67 0.16 -10.27
N ARG A 108 3.37 1.44 -10.08
CA ARG A 108 2.90 2.33 -11.15
C ARG A 108 3.64 3.65 -11.17
N GLN A 109 4.01 4.10 -12.36
CA GLN A 109 4.49 5.45 -12.55
C GLN A 109 3.35 6.45 -12.32
N ASN A 110 3.64 7.50 -11.57
CA ASN A 110 2.68 8.58 -11.34
C ASN A 110 2.70 9.52 -12.54
N ILE A 111 1.51 9.92 -12.99
CA ILE A 111 1.38 11.01 -13.96
C ILE A 111 1.87 12.29 -13.27
N PRO A 112 2.73 13.11 -13.91
CA PRO A 112 3.13 14.39 -13.36
C PRO A 112 1.90 15.23 -13.00
N ALA A 113 1.98 16.00 -11.91
CA ALA A 113 0.91 16.90 -11.53
C ALA A 113 0.56 17.81 -12.72
N LEU A 114 -0.73 17.93 -13.03
CA LEU A 114 -1.23 18.94 -13.96
C LEU A 114 -0.88 20.30 -13.34
N LYS A 115 -0.01 21.05 -14.01
CA LYS A 115 0.25 22.45 -13.67
C LYS A 115 -0.95 23.30 -13.99
#